data_AF-A0A8T0D9G9-F1
#
_entry.id   AF-A0A8T0D9G9-F1
#
_cell.length_a   1.000
_cell.length_b   1.000
_cell.length_c   1.000
_cell.angle_alpha   90.00
_cell.angle_beta   90.00
_cell.angle_gamma   90.00
#
_symmetry.space_group_name_H-M   'P 1'
#
loop_
_entity.id
_entity.type
_entity.pdbx_description
1 polymer ?
#
loop_
_entity_poly.entity_id
_entity_poly.type
_entity_poly.pdbx_seq_one_letter_code
_entity_poly.pdbx_strand_id
1 'polypeptide(L)'
;MQMCSERPSSIFEYLRSVDILLLDGLYTHPPTCLVVFRELPELAKHIVSRLLFVEQPVPKSIVSGWVDKGSQPLLQDACKALSDLRLWHSVDGNVARGSWGLNKKYQESLRIALFGGGKPLLGDMGSTTTDKYSKNAEFLNTYASERWDALLHFMVGSESSEVGATVRDVLLMSNLMKDDTADNPVGITKHGFHFLLMSRQAQVRMFLFYYIGLMYLFDNINIYEYQHGFER
;
A
#
# COMPACT_ATOMS: atom_id res chain seq x y z
N MET A 1 -18.23 17.35 -10.86
CA MET A 1 -16.82 17.35 -11.29
C MET A 1 -15.95 17.68 -10.08
N GLN A 2 -15.72 16.70 -9.20
CA GLN A 2 -14.96 16.89 -7.96
C GLN A 2 -14.34 15.53 -7.57
N MET A 3 -13.39 15.07 -8.38
CA MET A 3 -12.66 13.80 -8.16
C MET A 3 -11.17 14.03 -7.84
N CYS A 4 -10.78 15.26 -7.49
CA CYS A 4 -9.51 15.52 -6.83
C CYS A 4 -9.75 15.76 -5.34
N SER A 5 -10.30 14.76 -4.64
CA SER A 5 -9.97 14.61 -3.23
C SER A 5 -8.51 14.17 -3.18
N GLU A 6 -7.70 14.86 -2.39
CA GLU A 6 -6.27 14.61 -2.20
C GLU A 6 -5.98 13.11 -2.21
N ARG A 7 -5.22 12.65 -3.22
CA ARG A 7 -4.85 11.24 -3.30
C ARG A 7 -3.99 10.95 -2.07
N PRO A 8 -4.28 9.89 -1.31
CA PRO A 8 -3.63 9.63 -0.04
C PRO A 8 -2.11 9.61 -0.23
N SER A 9 -1.42 10.51 0.45
CA SER A 9 0.05 10.66 0.37
C SER A 9 0.76 9.48 1.04
N SER A 10 0.02 8.74 1.87
CA SER A 10 0.48 7.56 2.60
C SER A 10 -0.51 6.40 2.45
N ILE A 11 0.02 5.17 2.48
CA ILE A 11 -0.78 3.94 2.53
C ILE A 11 -1.79 3.97 3.70
N PHE A 12 -1.50 4.70 4.78
CA PHE A 12 -2.42 4.87 5.91
C PHE A 12 -3.70 5.62 5.56
N GLU A 13 -3.58 6.68 4.79
CA GLU A 13 -4.75 7.48 4.38
C GLU A 13 -5.64 6.66 3.44
N TYR A 14 -5.03 5.86 2.56
CA TYR A 14 -5.76 4.91 1.74
C TYR A 14 -6.50 3.88 2.60
N LEU A 15 -5.80 3.18 3.51
CA LEU A 15 -6.40 2.16 4.37
C LEU A 15 -7.51 2.71 5.27
N ARG A 16 -7.43 3.98 5.69
CA ARG A 16 -8.51 4.65 6.44
C ARG A 16 -9.78 4.83 5.60
N SER A 17 -9.65 5.02 4.29
CA SER A 17 -10.78 5.22 3.37
C SER A 17 -11.47 3.92 2.92
N VAL A 18 -10.88 2.76 3.23
CA VAL A 18 -11.35 1.45 2.77
C VAL A 18 -12.52 0.91 3.61
N ASP A 19 -13.47 0.24 2.94
CA ASP A 19 -14.61 -0.44 3.57
C ASP A 19 -14.16 -1.48 4.61
N ILE A 20 -14.97 -1.67 5.66
CA ILE A 20 -14.72 -2.62 6.75
C ILE A 20 -14.53 -4.05 6.24
N LEU A 21 -15.36 -4.49 5.30
CA LEU A 21 -15.33 -5.86 4.78
C LEU A 21 -14.05 -6.12 3.98
N LEU A 22 -13.63 -5.14 3.17
CA LEU A 22 -12.40 -5.24 2.39
C LEU A 22 -11.17 -5.22 3.31
N LEU A 23 -11.20 -4.39 4.36
CA LEU A 23 -10.12 -4.30 5.34
C LEU A 23 -9.95 -5.61 6.13
N ASP A 24 -11.06 -6.25 6.49
CA ASP A 24 -11.05 -7.55 7.15
C ASP A 24 -10.49 -8.67 6.27
N GLY A 25 -10.81 -8.64 4.97
CA GLY A 25 -10.19 -9.52 3.97
C GLY A 25 -8.69 -9.26 3.87
N LEU A 26 -8.29 -7.98 3.83
CA LEU A 26 -6.90 -7.56 3.75
C LEU A 26 -6.07 -8.04 4.95
N TYR A 27 -6.64 -7.98 6.17
CA TYR A 27 -5.99 -8.46 7.40
C TYR A 27 -5.94 -9.98 7.55
N THR A 28 -6.53 -10.73 6.61
CA THR A 28 -6.34 -12.19 6.51
C THR A 28 -5.00 -12.53 5.84
N HIS A 29 -4.38 -11.58 5.14
CA HIS A 29 -3.12 -11.78 4.44
C HIS A 29 -1.92 -11.36 5.34
N PRO A 30 -1.03 -12.30 5.71
CA PRO A 30 0.14 -11.99 6.55
C PRO A 30 1.10 -10.90 6.01
N PRO A 31 1.43 -10.82 4.70
CA PRO A 31 2.33 -9.79 4.19
C PRO A 31 1.73 -8.40 4.38
N THR A 32 0.42 -8.27 4.14
CA THR A 32 -0.25 -6.99 4.31
C THR A 32 -0.23 -6.54 5.76
N CYS A 33 -0.47 -7.46 6.70
CA CYS A 33 -0.37 -7.17 8.13
C CYS A 33 1.04 -6.69 8.52
N LEU A 34 2.08 -7.29 7.92
CA LEU A 34 3.47 -6.88 8.15
C LEU A 34 3.77 -5.49 7.58
N VAL A 35 3.28 -5.18 6.38
CA VAL A 35 3.43 -3.84 5.78
C VAL A 35 2.75 -2.79 6.66
N VAL A 36 1.51 -3.05 7.09
CA VAL A 36 0.79 -2.14 8.00
C VAL A 36 1.56 -1.96 9.29
N PHE A 37 2.07 -3.05 9.89
CA PHE A 37 2.88 -2.98 11.11
C PHE A 37 4.16 -2.14 10.94
N ARG A 38 4.86 -2.26 9.80
CA ARG A 38 6.09 -1.51 9.53
C ARG A 38 5.89 -0.01 9.41
N GLU A 39 4.76 0.39 8.86
CA GLU A 39 4.44 1.80 8.66
C GLU A 39 3.99 2.46 9.98
N LEU A 40 3.56 1.70 11.01
CA LEU A 40 2.99 2.28 12.23
C LEU A 40 3.98 3.20 12.99
N PRO A 41 3.48 4.21 13.72
CA PRO A 41 4.30 4.96 14.67
C PRO A 41 5.02 4.03 15.66
N GLU A 42 6.21 4.40 16.11
CA GLU A 42 7.05 3.53 16.94
C GLU A 42 6.34 3.06 18.22
N LEU A 43 5.62 3.97 18.88
CA LEU A 43 4.85 3.63 20.07
C LEU A 43 3.68 2.67 19.77
N ALA A 44 3.02 2.82 18.62
CA ALA A 44 1.96 1.91 18.19
C ALA A 44 2.51 0.51 17.91
N LYS A 45 3.72 0.39 17.33
CA LYS A 45 4.41 -0.89 17.16
C LYS A 45 4.64 -1.58 18.50
N HIS A 46 5.16 -0.86 19.50
CA HIS A 46 5.38 -1.42 20.84
C HIS A 46 4.08 -1.91 21.49
N ILE A 47 2.98 -1.17 21.36
CA ILE A 47 1.66 -1.58 21.85
C ILE A 47 1.22 -2.88 21.18
N VAL A 48 1.28 -2.95 19.85
CA VAL A 48 0.92 -4.15 19.08
C VAL A 48 1.80 -5.32 19.48
N SER A 49 3.11 -5.14 19.61
CA SER A 49 4.05 -6.20 20.03
C SER A 49 3.73 -6.74 21.43
N ARG A 50 3.40 -5.87 22.39
CA ARG A 50 2.99 -6.31 23.75
C ARG A 50 1.69 -7.10 23.73
N LEU A 51 0.73 -6.67 22.91
CA LEU A 51 -0.58 -7.32 22.80
C LEU A 51 -0.57 -8.54 21.88
N LEU A 52 0.48 -8.74 21.08
CA LEU A 52 0.53 -9.78 20.04
C LEU A 52 0.29 -11.17 20.60
N PHE A 53 0.79 -11.49 21.79
CA PHE A 53 0.62 -12.79 22.44
C PHE A 53 -0.46 -12.80 23.53
N VAL A 54 -1.12 -11.67 23.77
CA VAL A 54 -2.16 -11.58 24.78
C VAL A 54 -3.49 -11.97 24.16
N GLU A 55 -4.12 -13.02 24.70
CA GLU A 55 -5.41 -13.51 24.19
C GLU A 55 -6.59 -12.73 24.76
N GLN A 56 -6.46 -12.20 25.98
CA GLN A 56 -7.50 -11.47 26.69
C GLN A 56 -7.41 -9.95 26.44
N PRO A 57 -8.54 -9.22 26.39
CA PRO A 57 -8.53 -7.77 26.31
C PRO A 57 -7.81 -7.13 27.51
N VAL A 58 -6.94 -6.14 27.24
CA VAL A 58 -6.16 -5.45 28.28
C VAL A 58 -6.87 -4.16 28.71
N PRO A 59 -7.13 -3.95 30.02
CA PRO A 59 -7.77 -2.73 30.52
C PRO A 59 -7.09 -1.44 30.03
N LYS A 60 -7.89 -0.43 29.67
CA LYS A 60 -7.36 0.86 29.15
C LYS A 60 -6.41 1.54 30.14
N SER A 61 -6.65 1.37 31.45
CA SER A 61 -5.78 1.91 32.52
C SER A 61 -4.37 1.31 32.52
N ILE A 62 -4.22 0.05 32.13
CA ILE A 62 -2.92 -0.61 32.04
C ILE A 62 -2.16 -0.05 30.83
N VAL A 63 -2.83 0.09 29.69
CA VAL A 63 -2.24 0.67 28.48
C VAL A 63 -1.80 2.12 28.73
N SER A 64 -2.61 2.92 29.42
CA SER A 64 -2.23 4.29 29.82
C SER A 64 -1.04 4.35 30.77
N GLY A 65 -0.83 3.28 31.55
CA GLY A 65 0.28 3.16 32.49
C GLY A 65 1.60 2.70 31.86
N TRP A 66 1.62 2.35 30.58
CA TRP A 66 2.86 1.96 29.88
C TRP A 66 3.77 3.12 29.51
N VAL A 67 3.28 4.35 29.66
CA VAL A 67 3.94 5.58 29.24
C VAL A 67 3.90 6.60 30.37
N ASP A 68 5.00 7.31 30.56
CA ASP A 68 5.09 8.38 31.57
C ASP A 68 4.07 9.49 31.31
N LYS A 69 3.71 10.24 32.36
CA LYS A 69 2.70 11.31 32.30
C LYS A 69 3.02 12.38 31.24
N GLY A 70 4.30 12.64 30.95
CA GLY A 70 4.74 13.60 29.94
C GLY A 70 4.53 13.15 28.49
N SER A 71 4.41 11.84 28.24
CA SER A 71 4.32 11.25 26.90
C SER A 71 2.93 10.71 26.55
N GLN A 72 1.92 11.06 27.36
CA GLN A 72 0.51 10.79 27.10
C GLN A 72 -0.01 11.29 25.74
N PRO A 73 0.40 12.46 25.19
CA PRO A 73 -0.06 12.85 23.85
C PRO A 73 0.40 11.86 22.77
N LEU A 74 1.66 11.39 22.84
CA LEU A 74 2.18 10.37 21.91
C LEU A 74 1.39 9.06 22.00
N LEU A 75 1.00 8.68 23.23
CA LEU A 75 0.15 7.51 23.43
C LEU A 75 -1.22 7.69 22.79
N GLN A 76 -1.84 8.88 22.92
CA GLN A 76 -3.12 9.17 22.29
C GLN A 76 -3.02 9.12 20.76
N ASP A 77 -1.96 9.66 20.17
CA ASP A 77 -1.72 9.59 18.73
C ASP A 77 -1.52 8.15 18.25
N ALA A 78 -0.75 7.34 19.00
CA ALA A 78 -0.59 5.92 18.72
C ALA A 78 -1.93 5.16 18.83
N CYS A 79 -2.72 5.42 19.88
CA CYS A 79 -4.04 4.82 20.06
C CYS A 79 -4.99 5.20 18.92
N LYS A 80 -4.97 6.47 18.50
CA LYS A 80 -5.75 6.98 17.38
C LYS A 80 -5.36 6.27 16.09
N ALA A 81 -4.06 6.18 15.78
CA ALA A 81 -3.58 5.48 14.59
C ALA A 81 -4.04 4.00 14.55
N LEU A 82 -3.93 3.28 15.68
CA LEU A 82 -4.39 1.89 15.78
C LEU A 82 -5.92 1.76 15.61
N SER A 83 -6.68 2.73 16.11
CA SER A 83 -8.15 2.76 16.01
C SER A 83 -8.62 3.11 14.60
N ASP A 84 -7.98 4.09 13.97
CA ASP A 84 -8.28 4.53 12.61
C ASP A 84 -8.08 3.41 11.59
N LEU A 85 -7.08 2.55 11.83
CA LEU A 85 -6.80 1.36 11.02
C LEU A 85 -7.57 0.13 11.48
N ARG A 86 -8.41 0.25 12.52
CA ARG A 86 -9.20 -0.86 13.08
C ARG A 86 -8.36 -2.10 13.42
N LEU A 87 -7.11 -1.88 13.83
CA LEU A 87 -6.19 -2.95 14.25
C LEU A 87 -6.56 -3.50 15.62
N TRP A 88 -7.28 -2.70 16.40
CA TRP A 88 -7.83 -3.06 17.70
C TRP A 88 -9.24 -2.48 17.86
N HIS A 89 -9.94 -2.92 18.90
CA HIS A 89 -11.28 -2.46 19.23
C HIS A 89 -11.43 -2.31 20.75
N SER A 90 -12.30 -1.38 21.15
CA SER A 90 -12.72 -1.25 22.54
C SER A 90 -13.69 -2.38 22.86
N VAL A 91 -13.34 -3.23 23.81
CA VAL A 91 -14.24 -4.21 24.42
C VAL A 91 -14.75 -3.61 25.71
N ASP A 92 -15.92 -3.00 25.66
CA ASP A 92 -16.60 -2.46 26.83
C ASP A 92 -17.37 -3.59 27.53
N GLY A 93 -16.62 -4.59 28.02
CA GLY A 93 -17.13 -5.56 28.99
C GLY A 93 -17.24 -4.93 30.38
N ASN A 94 -17.81 -5.67 31.34
CA ASN A 94 -18.19 -5.35 32.74
C ASN A 94 -17.17 -4.58 33.63
N VAL A 95 -16.02 -4.17 33.08
CA VAL A 95 -15.02 -3.30 33.69
C VAL A 95 -15.38 -1.84 33.40
N ALA A 96 -15.55 -1.03 34.46
CA ALA A 96 -16.00 0.37 34.40
C ALA A 96 -15.19 1.34 33.50
N ARG A 97 -14.10 0.91 32.85
CA ARG A 97 -13.27 1.73 31.96
C ARG A 97 -12.97 1.09 30.59
N GLY A 98 -13.58 -0.06 30.28
CA GLY A 98 -13.35 -0.80 29.04
C GLY A 98 -11.94 -1.40 28.91
N SER A 99 -11.77 -2.26 27.91
CA SER A 99 -10.50 -2.92 27.59
C SER A 99 -10.17 -2.80 26.11
N TRP A 100 -8.90 -2.85 25.75
CA TRP A 100 -8.42 -2.92 24.37
C TRP A 100 -8.16 -4.37 23.96
N GLY A 101 -8.74 -4.80 22.84
CA GLY A 101 -8.44 -6.08 22.21
C GLY A 101 -7.93 -5.89 20.79
N LEU A 102 -6.86 -6.57 20.40
CA LEU A 102 -6.44 -6.62 18.98
C LEU A 102 -7.50 -7.35 18.14
N ASN A 103 -7.64 -6.94 16.88
CA ASN A 103 -8.41 -7.70 15.90
C ASN A 103 -7.76 -9.09 15.75
N LYS A 104 -8.54 -10.15 15.99
CA LYS A 104 -8.04 -11.53 16.01
C LYS A 104 -7.44 -11.96 14.67
N LYS A 105 -8.04 -11.54 13.55
CA LYS A 105 -7.51 -11.82 12.20
C LYS A 105 -6.13 -11.18 12.01
N TYR A 106 -6.01 -9.89 12.35
CA TYR A 106 -4.75 -9.16 12.30
C TYR A 106 -3.70 -9.78 13.23
N GLN A 107 -4.09 -10.14 14.46
CA GLN A 107 -3.21 -10.76 15.45
C GLN A 107 -2.62 -12.09 14.95
N GLU A 108 -3.45 -12.97 14.38
CA GLU A 108 -3.02 -14.25 13.83
C GLU A 108 -2.14 -14.09 12.59
N SER A 109 -2.57 -13.28 11.62
CA SER A 109 -1.80 -12.98 10.41
C SER A 109 -0.45 -12.32 10.71
N LEU A 110 -0.39 -11.42 11.69
CA LEU A 110 0.87 -10.78 12.09
C LEU A 110 1.81 -11.75 12.81
N ARG A 111 1.28 -12.67 13.65
CA ARG A 111 2.10 -13.75 14.24
C ARG A 111 2.73 -14.62 13.16
N ILE A 112 1.94 -15.03 12.17
CA ILE A 112 2.42 -15.80 11.01
C ILE A 112 3.50 -15.01 10.26
N ALA A 113 3.31 -13.71 10.03
CA ALA A 113 4.25 -12.91 9.28
C ALA A 113 5.59 -12.69 10.00
N LEU A 114 5.60 -12.61 11.34
CA LEU A 114 6.80 -12.35 12.14
C LEU A 114 7.55 -13.62 12.54
N PHE A 115 6.83 -14.69 12.89
CA PHE A 115 7.41 -15.92 13.44
C PHE A 115 7.39 -17.09 12.47
N GLY A 116 6.83 -16.88 11.28
CA GLY A 116 6.59 -17.94 10.31
C GLY A 116 5.37 -18.80 10.66
N GLY A 117 4.97 -19.63 9.71
CA GLY A 117 3.76 -20.44 9.76
C GLY A 117 2.79 -20.12 8.63
N GLY A 118 1.64 -20.80 8.60
CA GLY A 118 0.60 -20.55 7.61
C GLY A 118 0.96 -21.00 6.18
N LYS A 119 0.08 -20.65 5.24
CA LYS A 119 0.29 -20.95 3.81
C LYS A 119 1.41 -20.06 3.25
N PRO A 120 2.29 -20.58 2.39
CA PRO A 120 3.31 -19.77 1.74
C PRO A 120 2.65 -18.59 1.01
N LEU A 121 3.21 -17.40 1.23
CA LEU A 121 2.68 -16.11 0.74
C LEU A 121 2.59 -16.04 -0.78
N LEU A 122 3.51 -16.75 -1.43
CA LEU A 122 3.57 -16.96 -2.86
C LEU A 122 3.35 -18.47 -3.03
N GLY A 123 2.09 -18.90 -3.00
CA GLY A 123 1.74 -20.31 -3.18
C GLY A 123 2.47 -20.87 -4.39
N ASP A 124 3.15 -22.01 -4.20
CA ASP A 124 3.82 -22.82 -5.23
C ASP A 124 4.75 -22.10 -6.25
N MET A 125 5.06 -20.81 -6.06
CA MET A 125 6.04 -20.09 -6.90
C MET A 125 7.48 -20.37 -6.48
N GLY A 126 7.67 -21.15 -5.42
CA GLY A 126 8.90 -21.87 -5.20
C GLY A 126 9.00 -22.96 -6.25
N SER A 127 9.39 -22.59 -7.48
CA SER A 127 9.91 -23.54 -8.45
C SER A 127 11.02 -24.34 -7.74
N THR A 128 10.73 -25.57 -7.36
CA THR A 128 11.70 -26.51 -6.80
C THR A 128 12.67 -27.02 -7.87
N THR A 129 12.45 -26.64 -9.13
CA THR A 129 13.37 -26.89 -10.22
C THR A 129 14.43 -25.81 -10.23
N THR A 130 15.70 -26.21 -10.14
CA THR A 130 16.83 -25.33 -10.38
C THR A 130 16.68 -24.69 -11.76
N ASP A 131 16.35 -23.41 -11.81
CA ASP A 131 16.23 -22.68 -13.07
C ASP A 131 17.60 -22.70 -13.76
N LYS A 132 17.65 -23.30 -14.94
CA LYS A 132 18.85 -23.38 -15.79
C LYS A 132 19.38 -21.98 -16.15
N TYR A 133 18.55 -20.96 -16.00
CA TYR A 133 18.88 -19.54 -16.20
C TYR A 133 18.73 -18.72 -14.91
N SER A 134 19.10 -19.26 -13.75
CA SER A 134 19.06 -18.50 -12.50
C SER A 134 19.85 -17.19 -12.64
N LYS A 135 19.12 -16.07 -12.76
CA LYS A 135 19.71 -14.73 -12.85
C LYS A 135 20.27 -14.38 -11.48
N ASN A 136 21.51 -13.90 -11.44
CA ASN A 136 22.10 -13.42 -10.20
C ASN A 136 21.42 -12.12 -9.75
N ALA A 137 21.52 -11.82 -8.45
CA ALA A 137 20.91 -10.61 -7.87
C ALA A 137 21.44 -9.33 -8.54
N GLU A 138 22.71 -9.32 -8.94
CA GLU A 138 23.35 -8.22 -9.66
C GLU A 138 22.72 -7.98 -11.04
N PHE A 139 22.53 -9.03 -11.85
CA PHE A 139 21.85 -8.93 -13.15
C PHE A 139 20.43 -8.39 -13.00
N LEU A 140 19.66 -8.88 -12.01
CA LEU A 140 18.30 -8.40 -11.77
C LEU A 140 18.28 -6.92 -11.40
N ASN A 141 19.23 -6.46 -10.59
CA ASN A 141 19.34 -5.07 -10.20
C ASN A 141 19.72 -4.16 -11.39
N THR A 142 20.69 -4.59 -12.20
CA THR A 142 21.10 -3.85 -13.41
C THR A 142 19.95 -3.79 -14.40
N TYR A 143 19.32 -4.92 -14.71
CA TYR A 143 18.18 -4.99 -15.61
C TYR A 143 17.00 -4.11 -15.14
N ALA A 144 16.65 -4.18 -13.85
CA ALA A 144 15.57 -3.35 -13.31
C ALA A 144 15.90 -1.85 -13.40
N SER A 145 17.15 -1.47 -13.17
CA SER A 145 17.61 -0.09 -13.29
C SER A 145 17.56 0.40 -14.73
N GLU A 146 18.10 -0.38 -15.68
CA GLU A 146 18.08 -0.05 -17.11
C GLU A 146 16.65 0.12 -17.63
N ARG A 147 15.73 -0.75 -17.22
CA ARG A 147 14.31 -0.66 -17.61
C ARG A 147 13.62 0.56 -17.01
N TRP A 148 13.94 0.91 -15.78
CA TRP A 148 13.42 2.13 -15.18
C TRP A 148 13.99 3.38 -15.85
N ASP A 149 15.27 3.39 -16.17
CA ASP A 149 15.94 4.52 -16.83
C ASP A 149 15.45 4.70 -18.28
N ALA A 150 15.17 3.62 -19.01
CA ALA A 150 14.50 3.69 -20.32
C ALA A 150 13.11 4.36 -20.24
N LEU A 151 12.33 4.07 -19.20
CA LEU A 151 11.05 4.73 -18.96
C LEU A 151 11.24 6.23 -18.69
N LEU A 152 12.23 6.61 -17.90
CA LEU A 152 12.52 8.02 -17.61
C LEU A 152 13.04 8.77 -18.86
N HIS A 153 13.87 8.13 -19.69
CA HIS A 153 14.33 8.68 -20.97
C HIS A 153 13.17 8.91 -21.95
N PHE A 154 12.20 8.00 -21.98
CA PHE A 154 10.98 8.19 -22.76
C PHE A 154 10.20 9.43 -22.32
N MET A 155 10.14 9.73 -21.01
CA MET A 155 9.47 10.93 -20.51
C MET A 155 10.12 12.25 -20.97
N VAL A 156 11.42 12.24 -21.29
CA VAL A 156 12.18 13.44 -21.70
C VAL A 156 12.29 13.54 -23.24
N GLY A 157 11.68 12.61 -23.98
CA GLY A 157 11.65 12.64 -25.45
C GLY A 157 12.91 12.10 -26.12
N SER A 158 13.64 11.19 -25.46
CA SER A 158 14.74 10.47 -26.13
C SER A 158 14.19 9.39 -27.07
N GLU A 159 14.57 9.46 -28.35
CA GLU A 159 14.05 8.63 -29.47
C GLU A 159 14.34 7.12 -29.35
N SER A 160 15.07 6.68 -28.33
CA SER A 160 15.66 5.32 -28.26
C SER A 160 14.99 4.35 -27.29
N SER A 161 13.91 4.74 -26.60
CA SER A 161 13.31 3.91 -25.55
C SER A 161 11.89 3.46 -25.90
N GLU A 162 11.75 2.21 -26.35
CA GLU A 162 10.44 1.58 -26.53
C GLU A 162 9.83 1.24 -25.16
N VAL A 163 8.70 1.90 -24.86
CA VAL A 163 7.91 1.65 -23.65
C VAL A 163 6.61 0.94 -24.03
N GLY A 164 6.22 -0.08 -23.25
CA GLY A 164 4.99 -0.84 -23.49
C GLY A 164 3.73 0.02 -23.42
N ALA A 165 2.68 -0.35 -24.16
CA ALA A 165 1.44 0.43 -24.29
C ALA A 165 0.82 0.81 -22.93
N THR A 166 0.67 -0.15 -22.02
CA THR A 166 0.11 0.08 -20.69
C THR A 166 0.90 1.11 -19.88
N VAL A 167 2.22 1.14 -20.02
CA VAL A 167 3.06 2.11 -19.31
C VAL A 167 2.85 3.51 -19.88
N ARG A 168 2.65 3.64 -21.20
CA ARG A 168 2.28 4.93 -21.82
C ARG A 168 0.91 5.40 -21.34
N ASP A 169 -0.07 4.50 -21.29
CA ASP A 169 -1.41 4.83 -20.79
C ASP A 169 -1.36 5.33 -19.34
N VAL A 170 -0.57 4.68 -18.49
CA VAL A 170 -0.31 5.15 -17.11
C VAL A 170 0.31 6.54 -17.14
N LEU A 171 1.35 6.81 -17.95
CA LEU A 171 2.04 8.10 -18.01
C LEU A 171 1.13 9.25 -18.48
N LEU A 172 0.24 8.98 -19.45
CA LEU A 172 -0.72 9.95 -19.97
C LEU A 172 -1.85 10.21 -18.96
N MET A 173 -2.49 9.17 -18.44
CA MET A 173 -3.60 9.31 -17.48
C MET A 173 -3.17 9.86 -16.12
N SER A 174 -1.93 9.59 -15.70
CA SER A 174 -1.34 10.17 -14.49
C SER A 174 -0.96 11.65 -14.66
N ASN A 175 -1.12 12.20 -15.87
CA ASN A 175 -0.71 13.55 -16.25
C ASN A 175 0.80 13.77 -16.00
N LEU A 176 1.62 12.72 -16.16
CA LEU A 176 3.08 12.81 -16.12
C LEU A 176 3.64 13.22 -17.49
N MET A 177 2.97 12.83 -18.57
CA MET A 177 3.26 13.23 -19.95
C MET A 177 2.00 13.79 -20.61
N LYS A 178 2.18 14.69 -21.59
CA LYS A 178 1.11 15.15 -22.48
C LYS A 178 1.10 14.35 -23.78
N ASP A 179 -0.11 14.18 -24.32
CA ASP A 179 -0.31 13.51 -25.60
C ASP A 179 0.19 14.37 -26.76
N ASP A 180 0.53 13.71 -27.85
CA ASP A 180 0.97 14.31 -29.10
C ASP A 180 -0.24 14.97 -29.77
N THR A 181 -0.32 16.30 -29.65
CA THR A 181 -1.26 17.10 -30.43
C THR A 181 -0.42 17.91 -31.40
N ALA A 182 -0.90 18.11 -32.63
CA ALA A 182 -0.14 18.65 -33.76
C ALA A 182 0.61 19.98 -33.54
N ASP A 183 0.39 20.67 -32.42
CA ASP A 183 1.01 21.94 -32.03
C ASP A 183 2.02 21.83 -30.87
N ASN A 184 2.19 20.67 -30.23
CA ASN A 184 3.08 20.54 -29.06
C ASN A 184 3.74 19.14 -29.02
N PRO A 185 5.08 19.05 -29.16
CA PRO A 185 5.78 17.77 -29.07
C PRO A 185 5.51 17.10 -27.72
N VAL A 186 5.56 15.77 -27.68
CA VAL A 186 5.44 14.93 -26.46
C VAL A 186 6.19 15.60 -25.31
N GLY A 187 5.41 16.19 -24.42
CA GLY A 187 5.91 17.17 -23.46
C GLY A 187 5.67 16.67 -22.05
N ILE A 188 6.74 16.53 -21.28
CA ILE A 188 6.66 16.28 -19.85
C ILE A 188 5.89 17.42 -19.15
N THR A 189 4.94 17.07 -18.29
CA THR A 189 4.15 18.08 -17.55
C THR A 189 4.97 18.63 -16.38
N LYS A 190 4.51 19.73 -15.76
CA LYS A 190 5.08 20.19 -14.47
C LYS A 190 5.08 19.07 -13.41
N HIS A 191 4.05 18.22 -13.41
CA HIS A 191 3.93 17.09 -12.50
C HIS A 191 4.92 15.97 -12.85
N GLY A 192 5.13 15.71 -14.15
CA GLY A 192 6.17 14.81 -14.64
C GLY A 192 7.58 15.27 -14.27
N PHE A 193 7.87 16.57 -14.39
CA PHE A 193 9.16 17.11 -13.97
C PHE A 193 9.39 16.94 -12.47
N HIS A 194 8.37 17.18 -11.63
CA HIS A 194 8.47 16.91 -10.20
C HIS A 194 8.75 15.43 -9.95
N PHE A 195 8.06 14.52 -10.66
CA PHE A 195 8.29 13.08 -10.57
C PHE A 195 9.75 12.69 -10.90
N LEU A 196 10.36 13.28 -11.94
CA LEU A 196 11.77 13.03 -12.28
C LEU A 196 12.74 13.42 -11.16
N LEU A 197 12.40 14.45 -10.37
CA LEU A 197 13.23 14.94 -9.26
C LEU A 197 13.05 14.14 -7.96
N MET A 198 12.07 13.24 -7.90
CA MET A 198 11.84 12.39 -6.73
C MET A 198 12.89 11.28 -6.63
N SER A 199 13.01 10.67 -5.44
CA SER A 199 13.85 9.48 -5.28
C SER A 199 13.28 8.29 -6.06
N ARG A 200 14.15 7.37 -6.52
CA ARG A 200 13.73 6.18 -7.29
C ARG A 200 12.66 5.35 -6.56
N GLN A 201 12.78 5.20 -5.24
CA GLN A 201 11.77 4.50 -4.43
C GLN A 201 10.40 5.21 -4.47
N ALA A 202 10.39 6.54 -4.38
CA ALA A 202 9.17 7.31 -4.40
C ALA A 202 8.53 7.32 -5.79
N GLN A 203 9.35 7.40 -6.85
CA GLN A 203 8.90 7.28 -8.25
C GLN A 203 8.19 5.93 -8.49
N VAL A 204 8.84 4.81 -8.16
CA VAL A 204 8.27 3.47 -8.34
C VAL A 204 6.96 3.32 -7.56
N ARG A 205 6.93 3.78 -6.30
CA ARG A 205 5.71 3.74 -5.48
C ARG A 205 4.57 4.55 -6.10
N MET A 206 4.85 5.77 -6.53
CA MET A 206 3.85 6.65 -7.14
C MET A 206 3.32 6.06 -8.45
N PHE A 207 4.23 5.52 -9.28
CA PHE A 207 3.88 4.85 -10.52
C PHE A 207 3.00 3.62 -10.29
N LEU A 208 3.29 2.82 -9.26
CA LEU A 208 2.45 1.69 -8.87
C LEU A 208 1.05 2.13 -8.46
N PHE A 209 0.91 3.22 -7.70
CA PHE A 209 -0.41 3.76 -7.37
C PHE A 209 -1.19 4.22 -8.60
N TYR A 210 -0.51 4.83 -9.58
CA TYR A 210 -1.14 5.19 -10.85
C TYR A 210 -1.60 3.96 -11.63
N TYR A 211 -0.76 2.93 -11.71
CA TYR A 211 -1.09 1.66 -12.37
C TYR A 211 -2.28 0.97 -11.70
N ILE A 212 -2.28 0.87 -10.37
CA ILE A 212 -3.39 0.27 -9.61
C ILE A 212 -4.67 1.07 -9.81
N GLY A 213 -4.60 2.41 -9.71
CA GLY A 213 -5.75 3.28 -9.97
C GLY A 213 -6.29 3.13 -11.39
N LEU A 214 -5.40 2.99 -12.38
CA LEU A 214 -5.76 2.73 -13.77
C LEU A 214 -6.49 1.40 -13.92
N MET A 215 -5.99 0.34 -13.28
CA MET A 215 -6.65 -0.98 -13.29
C MET A 215 -8.06 -0.91 -12.68
N TYR A 216 -8.21 -0.26 -11.52
CA TYR A 216 -9.54 -0.05 -10.92
C TYR A 216 -10.47 0.78 -11.80
N LEU A 217 -9.94 1.78 -12.52
CA LEU A 217 -10.72 2.59 -13.45
C LEU A 217 -11.17 1.76 -14.65
N PHE A 218 -10.30 0.93 -15.22
CA PHE A 218 -10.64 0.04 -16.33
C PHE A 218 -11.62 -1.07 -15.92
N ASP A 219 -11.49 -1.62 -14.71
CA ASP A 219 -12.47 -2.59 -14.18
C ASP A 219 -13.85 -1.95 -13.99
N ASN A 220 -13.91 -0.67 -13.56
CA ASN A 220 -15.17 0.07 -13.50
C ASN A 220 -15.73 0.40 -14.89
N ILE A 221 -14.88 0.79 -15.86
CA ILE A 221 -15.30 1.08 -17.25
C ILE A 221 -15.81 -0.18 -17.95
N ASN A 222 -15.15 -1.34 -17.75
CA ASN A 222 -15.62 -2.62 -18.29
C ASN A 222 -16.98 -3.03 -17.72
N ILE A 223 -17.32 -2.66 -16.47
CA ILE A 223 -18.67 -2.89 -15.94
C ILE A 223 -19.71 -2.01 -16.66
N TYR A 224 -19.38 -0.77 -17.02
CA TYR A 224 -20.29 0.12 -17.76
C TYR A 224 -20.44 -0.28 -19.24
N GLU A 225 -19.40 -0.77 -19.91
CA GLU A 225 -19.53 -1.34 -21.26
C GLU A 225 -20.28 -2.68 -21.28
N TYR A 226 -20.12 -3.53 -20.26
CA TYR A 226 -20.90 -4.77 -20.16
C TYR A 226 -22.37 -4.54 -19.80
N GLN A 227 -22.73 -3.44 -19.13
CA GLN A 227 -24.13 -3.09 -18.85
C GLN A 227 -24.84 -2.46 -20.06
N HIS A 228 -24.12 -1.77 -20.96
CA HIS A 228 -24.70 -1.21 -22.20
C HIS A 228 -24.56 -2.11 -23.44
N GLY A 229 -23.84 -3.23 -23.33
CA GLY A 229 -23.74 -4.25 -24.39
C GLY A 229 -24.89 -5.27 -24.45
N PHE A 230 -25.88 -5.18 -23.55
CA PHE A 230 -27.04 -6.10 -23.49
C PHE A 230 -28.39 -5.45 -23.87
N GLU A 231 -28.38 -4.23 -24.39
CA GLU A 231 -29.54 -3.60 -25.01
C GLU A 231 -29.23 -3.21 -26.45
N ARG A 232 -29.18 -4.21 -27.33
CA ARG A 232 -29.53 -4.06 -28.74
C ARG A 232 -29.97 -5.38 -29.34
#